data_AF-A0A0D7E5E7-F1
#
_entry.id   AF-A0A0D7E5E7-F1
#
_cell.length_a   1.000
_cell.length_b   1.000
_cell.length_c   1.000
_cell.angle_alpha   90.00
_cell.angle_beta   90.00
_cell.angle_gamma   90.00
#
_symmetry.space_group_name_H-M   'P 1'
#
loop_
_entity.id
_entity.type
_entity.pdbx_description
1 polymer ?
#
loop_
_entity_poly.entity_id
_entity_poly.type
_entity_poly.pdbx_seq_one_letter_code
_entity_poly.pdbx_strand_id
1 'polypeptide(L)'
;MLSSLRRPARERPASGFNCLAAHLRFTFASALALLALFALLRLGLLLFNRELIGSTPLASFVEAFGNGLRFDLRVTVYILLPLLLGVLSMRMMAARGLLRLWLSVCASLTILLGLIELNFYREFHQRLNSLVFQYLQEDPATVLSMLWHGFPVLQLLASWGVASAAMYALFGWLERLTRGAPAVRET
;
A
#
# COMPACT_ATOMS: atom_id res chain seq x y z
N MET A 1 -19.46 0.85 -59.10
CA MET A 1 -18.33 0.17 -58.44
C MET A 1 -17.39 1.22 -57.83
N LEU A 2 -17.85 1.96 -56.81
CA LEU A 2 -17.04 2.95 -56.09
C LEU A 2 -17.30 2.76 -54.59
N SER A 3 -16.52 1.89 -53.97
CA SER A 3 -16.48 1.69 -52.53
C SER A 3 -15.83 2.92 -51.89
N SER A 4 -16.63 3.75 -51.25
CA SER A 4 -16.17 4.84 -50.41
C SER A 4 -15.42 4.25 -49.21
N LEU A 5 -14.09 4.26 -49.26
CA LEU A 5 -13.21 3.94 -48.14
C LEU A 5 -13.41 4.98 -47.03
N ARG A 6 -14.31 4.65 -46.09
CA ARG A 6 -14.49 5.37 -44.83
C ARG A 6 -13.20 5.21 -44.04
N ARG A 7 -12.30 6.20 -44.09
CA ARG A 7 -11.10 6.23 -43.25
C ARG A 7 -11.56 6.16 -41.78
N PRO A 8 -11.02 5.24 -40.95
CA PRO A 8 -11.34 5.25 -39.53
C PRO A 8 -10.90 6.59 -38.96
N ALA A 9 -11.83 7.29 -38.31
CA ALA A 9 -11.56 8.55 -37.63
C ALA A 9 -10.38 8.34 -36.67
N ARG A 10 -9.27 9.03 -36.94
CA ARG A 10 -8.06 9.01 -36.12
C ARG A 10 -8.46 9.51 -34.73
N GLU A 11 -8.48 8.61 -33.74
CA GLU A 11 -8.73 8.96 -32.34
C GLU A 11 -7.76 10.08 -31.97
N ARG A 12 -8.29 11.26 -31.63
CA ARG A 12 -7.45 12.36 -31.18
C ARG A 12 -6.78 11.89 -29.88
N PRO A 13 -5.44 11.97 -29.76
CA PRO A 13 -4.79 11.65 -28.49
C PRO A 13 -5.43 12.52 -27.41
N ALA A 14 -5.79 11.91 -26.28
CA ALA A 14 -6.32 12.63 -25.13
C ALA A 14 -5.42 13.83 -24.82
N SER A 15 -6.02 15.01 -24.58
CA SER A 15 -5.24 16.21 -24.28
C SER A 15 -4.29 15.93 -23.10
N GLY A 16 -3.05 16.42 -23.16
CA GLY A 16 -2.06 16.19 -22.10
C GLY A 16 -2.56 16.57 -20.70
N PHE A 17 -3.45 17.57 -20.64
CA PHE A 17 -4.15 17.99 -19.42
C PHE A 17 -5.03 16.89 -18.82
N ASN A 18 -5.78 16.14 -19.63
CA ASN A 18 -6.61 15.03 -19.15
C ASN A 18 -5.77 13.88 -18.61
N CYS A 19 -4.61 13.62 -19.23
CA CYS A 19 -3.65 12.61 -18.76
C CYS A 19 -3.06 12.99 -17.40
N LEU A 20 -2.62 14.24 -17.25
CA LEU A 20 -2.08 14.75 -16.00
C LEU A 20 -3.12 14.74 -14.87
N ALA A 21 -4.33 15.22 -15.13
CA ALA A 21 -5.41 15.21 -14.14
C ALA A 21 -5.76 13.79 -13.68
N ALA A 22 -5.85 12.83 -14.60
CA ALA A 22 -6.05 11.41 -14.28
C ALA A 22 -4.89 10.84 -13.45
N HIS A 23 -3.66 11.30 -13.69
CA HIS A 23 -2.48 10.89 -12.92
C HIS A 23 -2.52 11.41 -11.50
N LEU A 24 -2.76 12.70 -11.31
CA LEU A 24 -2.85 13.32 -10.00
C LEU A 24 -4.00 12.74 -9.15
N ARG A 25 -5.17 12.49 -9.75
CA ARG A 25 -6.29 11.83 -9.05
C ARG A 25 -5.93 10.43 -8.56
N PHE A 26 -5.24 9.65 -9.38
CA PHE A 26 -4.76 8.33 -8.98
C PHE A 26 -3.73 8.41 -7.86
N THR A 27 -2.72 9.27 -7.99
CA THR A 27 -1.70 9.47 -6.96
C THR A 27 -2.33 9.86 -5.62
N PHE A 28 -3.28 10.79 -5.64
CA PHE A 28 -4.00 11.21 -4.43
C PHE A 28 -4.84 10.08 -3.83
N ALA A 29 -5.63 9.36 -4.65
CA ALA A 29 -6.42 8.23 -4.18
C ALA A 29 -5.55 7.09 -3.61
N SER A 30 -4.41 6.80 -4.24
CA SER A 30 -3.42 5.85 -3.73
C SER A 30 -2.81 6.30 -2.41
N ALA A 31 -2.55 7.61 -2.22
CA ALA A 31 -2.09 8.15 -0.96
C ALA A 31 -3.08 7.89 0.17
N LEU A 32 -4.37 8.18 -0.07
CA LEU A 32 -5.43 7.94 0.92
C LEU A 32 -5.57 6.45 1.24
N ALA A 33 -5.50 5.57 0.24
CA ALA A 33 -5.55 4.12 0.45
C ALA A 33 -4.37 3.62 1.30
N LEU A 34 -3.16 4.14 1.08
CA LEU A 34 -1.99 3.80 1.89
C LEU A 34 -2.11 4.32 3.33
N LEU A 35 -2.59 5.56 3.52
CA LEU A 35 -2.81 6.11 4.87
C LEU A 35 -3.89 5.33 5.63
N ALA A 36 -4.96 4.94 4.95
CA ALA A 36 -5.99 4.07 5.53
C ALA A 36 -5.41 2.71 5.93
N LEU A 37 -4.58 2.10 5.08
CA LEU A 37 -3.86 0.87 5.40
C LEU A 37 -2.99 1.04 6.66
N PHE A 38 -2.17 2.10 6.76
CA PHE A 38 -1.32 2.35 7.92
C PHE A 38 -2.13 2.60 9.20
N ALA A 39 -3.23 3.35 9.10
CA ALA A 39 -4.14 3.55 10.21
C ALA A 39 -4.77 2.23 10.69
N LEU A 40 -5.17 1.35 9.77
CA LEU A 40 -5.71 0.03 10.08
C LEU A 40 -4.66 -0.89 10.72
N LEU A 41 -3.42 -0.88 10.23
CA LEU A 41 -2.32 -1.64 10.84
C LEU A 41 -2.02 -1.15 12.27
N ARG A 42 -2.00 0.17 12.48
CA ARG A 42 -1.83 0.76 13.82
C ARG A 42 -2.98 0.41 14.76
N LEU A 43 -4.22 0.49 14.27
CA LEU A 43 -5.39 0.09 15.03
C LEU A 43 -5.33 -1.41 15.36
N GLY A 44 -4.93 -2.25 14.40
CA GLY A 44 -4.69 -3.67 14.61
C GLY A 44 -3.66 -3.93 15.72
N LEU A 45 -2.54 -3.19 15.71
CA LEU A 45 -1.51 -3.28 16.75
C LEU A 45 -2.08 -2.93 18.13
N LEU A 46 -2.84 -1.84 18.24
CA LEU A 46 -3.47 -1.42 19.49
C LEU A 46 -4.48 -2.45 20.00
N LEU A 47 -5.38 -2.92 19.15
CA LEU A 47 -6.45 -3.83 19.54
C LEU A 47 -5.92 -5.22 19.89
N PHE A 48 -4.94 -5.72 19.12
CA PHE A 48 -4.31 -7.02 19.37
C PHE A 48 -3.50 -7.03 20.67
N ASN A 49 -2.91 -5.90 21.04
CA ASN A 49 -2.09 -5.75 22.25
C ASN A 49 -2.79 -4.94 23.35
N ARG A 50 -4.13 -4.89 23.34
CA ARG A 50 -4.91 -4.09 24.30
C ARG A 50 -4.66 -4.44 25.77
N GLU A 51 -4.28 -5.68 26.05
CA GLU A 51 -3.96 -6.15 27.41
C GLU A 51 -2.69 -5.49 27.97
N LEU A 52 -1.80 -5.03 27.08
CA LEU A 52 -0.55 -4.34 27.41
C LEU A 52 -0.75 -2.83 27.67
N ILE A 53 -1.97 -2.30 27.53
CA ILE A 53 -2.27 -0.87 27.72
C ILE A 53 -2.12 -0.45 29.19
N GLY A 54 -2.53 -1.30 30.13
CA GLY A 54 -2.49 -1.00 31.56
C GLY A 54 -3.22 0.30 31.92
N SER A 55 -2.56 1.17 32.68
CA SER A 55 -3.08 2.47 33.15
C SER A 55 -2.66 3.65 32.26
N THR A 56 -2.25 3.40 31.00
CA THR A 56 -1.75 4.44 30.10
C THR A 56 -2.81 5.53 29.85
N PRO A 57 -2.50 6.81 30.06
CA PRO A 57 -3.44 7.90 29.84
C PRO A 57 -3.86 8.05 28.37
N LEU A 58 -5.11 8.48 28.14
CA LEU A 58 -5.63 8.75 26.79
C LEU A 58 -4.77 9.76 26.01
N ALA A 59 -4.20 10.75 26.70
CA ALA A 59 -3.32 11.76 26.09
C ALA A 59 -2.10 11.14 25.39
N SER A 60 -1.50 10.10 25.98
CA SER A 60 -0.36 9.38 25.39
C SER A 60 -0.76 8.66 24.10
N PHE A 61 -2.00 8.16 24.00
CA PHE A 61 -2.51 7.59 22.76
C PHE A 61 -2.70 8.65 21.69
N VAL A 62 -3.27 9.81 22.02
CA VAL A 62 -3.43 10.90 21.05
C VAL A 62 -2.08 11.35 20.51
N GLU A 63 -1.09 11.51 21.39
CA GLU A 63 0.28 11.84 20.99
C GLU A 63 0.91 10.73 20.12
N ALA A 64 0.78 9.46 20.51
CA ALA A 64 1.31 8.33 19.75
C ALA A 64 0.66 8.22 18.36
N PHE A 65 -0.65 8.43 18.24
CA PHE A 65 -1.34 8.44 16.95
C PHE A 65 -0.97 9.67 16.11
N GLY A 66 -0.78 10.84 16.72
CA GLY A 66 -0.30 12.04 16.04
C GLY A 66 1.12 11.87 15.48
N ASN A 67 2.04 11.36 16.29
CA ASN A 67 3.40 11.03 15.86
C ASN A 67 3.41 9.93 14.80
N GLY A 68 2.55 8.92 14.97
CA GLY A 68 2.33 7.87 14.00
C GLY A 68 1.87 8.39 12.65
N LEU A 69 0.89 9.29 12.61
CA LEU A 69 0.40 9.88 11.36
C LEU A 69 1.50 10.64 10.62
N ARG A 70 2.38 11.35 11.34
CA ARG A 70 3.53 12.05 10.75
C ARG A 70 4.51 11.07 10.11
N PHE A 71 4.74 9.92 10.75
CA PHE A 71 5.56 8.86 10.17
C PHE A 71 4.89 8.26 8.92
N ASP A 72 3.60 7.94 9.00
CA ASP A 72 2.83 7.38 7.88
C ASP A 72 2.87 8.27 6.65
N LEU A 73 2.71 9.59 6.83
CA LEU A 73 2.80 10.56 5.74
C LEU A 73 4.17 10.53 5.05
N ARG A 74 5.27 10.44 5.81
CA ARG A 74 6.63 10.34 5.22
C ARG A 74 6.79 9.06 4.41
N VAL A 75 6.36 7.93 4.96
CA VAL A 75 6.42 6.63 4.27
C VAL A 75 5.56 6.64 3.01
N THR A 76 4.34 7.18 3.08
CA THR A 76 3.46 7.34 1.92
C THR A 76 4.13 8.17 0.83
N VAL A 77 4.78 9.29 1.17
CA VAL A 77 5.50 10.11 0.18
C VAL A 77 6.64 9.33 -0.47
N TYR A 78 7.41 8.55 0.30
CA TYR A 78 8.48 7.71 -0.26
C TYR A 78 7.94 6.63 -1.20
N ILE A 79 6.85 5.96 -0.83
CA ILE A 79 6.20 4.96 -1.69
C ILE A 79 5.65 5.59 -2.97
N LEU A 80 5.11 6.81 -2.88
CA LEU A 80 4.54 7.53 -4.02
C LEU A 80 5.59 8.20 -4.92
N LEU A 81 6.87 8.17 -4.56
CA LEU A 81 7.92 8.86 -5.30
C LEU A 81 7.94 8.52 -6.81
N PRO A 82 7.80 7.25 -7.26
CA PRO A 82 7.73 6.95 -8.69
C PRO A 82 6.51 7.56 -9.39
N LEU A 83 5.38 7.72 -8.68
CA LEU A 83 4.19 8.36 -9.22
C LEU A 83 4.40 9.87 -9.31
N LEU A 84 5.01 10.49 -8.30
CA LEU A 84 5.31 11.92 -8.29
C LEU A 84 6.28 12.29 -9.42
N LEU A 85 7.37 11.52 -9.57
CA LEU A 85 8.31 11.68 -10.68
C LEU A 85 7.67 11.37 -12.04
N GLY A 86 6.66 10.49 -12.05
CA GLY A 86 5.90 10.17 -13.26
C GLY A 86 5.27 11.38 -13.95
N VAL A 87 4.95 12.45 -13.21
CA VAL A 87 4.40 13.71 -13.77
C VAL A 87 5.35 14.31 -14.82
N LEU A 88 6.65 14.07 -14.71
CA LEU A 88 7.67 14.59 -15.64
C LEU A 88 7.71 13.84 -16.97
N SER A 89 7.00 12.70 -17.11
CA SER A 89 7.07 11.85 -18.29
C SER A 89 5.72 11.23 -18.66
N MET A 90 5.20 11.57 -19.84
CA MET A 90 3.98 10.96 -20.40
C MET A 90 4.06 9.43 -20.49
N ARG A 91 5.24 8.89 -20.77
CA ARG A 91 5.46 7.43 -20.82
C ARG A 91 5.28 6.80 -19.43
N MET A 92 5.79 7.43 -18.38
CA MET A 92 5.63 6.95 -17.01
C MET A 92 4.17 7.06 -16.55
N MET A 93 3.48 8.16 -16.88
CA MET A 93 2.04 8.30 -16.60
C MET A 93 1.19 7.28 -17.37
N ALA A 94 1.64 6.84 -18.55
CA ALA A 94 0.99 5.78 -19.32
C ALA A 94 1.31 4.37 -18.78
N ALA A 95 2.44 4.17 -18.09
CA ALA A 95 2.89 2.91 -17.49
C ALA A 95 2.16 2.56 -16.18
N ARG A 96 0.84 2.76 -16.13
CA ARG A 96 0.03 2.57 -14.92
C ARG A 96 0.08 1.17 -14.34
N GLY A 97 0.19 0.15 -15.18
CA GLY A 97 0.33 -1.23 -14.70
C GLY A 97 1.57 -1.43 -13.82
N LEU A 98 2.69 -0.81 -14.20
CA LEU A 98 3.93 -0.87 -13.42
C LEU A 98 3.82 -0.06 -12.13
N LEU A 99 3.23 1.14 -12.18
CA LEU A 99 2.99 1.97 -10.99
C LEU A 99 2.04 1.28 -10.01
N ARG A 100 0.99 0.62 -10.50
CA ARG A 100 0.09 -0.20 -9.69
C ARG A 100 0.80 -1.38 -9.06
N LEU A 101 1.62 -2.10 -9.84
CA LEU A 101 2.41 -3.22 -9.32
C LEU A 101 3.35 -2.75 -8.21
N TRP A 102 4.06 -1.65 -8.43
CA TRP A 102 4.91 -1.00 -7.42
C TRP A 102 4.15 -0.72 -6.12
N LEU A 103 3.01 -0.02 -6.20
CA LEU A 103 2.19 0.29 -5.04
C LEU A 103 1.73 -0.98 -4.30
N SER A 104 1.39 -2.02 -5.06
CA SER A 104 0.90 -3.28 -4.50
C SER A 104 2.01 -4.06 -3.79
N VAL A 105 3.23 -4.05 -4.33
CA VAL A 105 4.41 -4.64 -3.68
C VAL A 105 4.74 -3.88 -2.40
N CYS A 106 4.79 -2.55 -2.43
CA CYS A 106 5.03 -1.75 -1.22
C CYS A 106 3.95 -1.99 -0.16
N ALA A 107 2.66 -1.99 -0.55
CA ALA A 107 1.56 -2.28 0.37
C ALA A 107 1.69 -3.69 0.96
N SER A 108 1.96 -4.70 0.14
CA SER A 108 2.17 -6.09 0.59
C SER A 108 3.31 -6.22 1.59
N LEU A 109 4.44 -5.55 1.36
CA LEU A 109 5.55 -5.50 2.31
C LEU A 109 5.16 -4.84 3.63
N THR A 110 4.45 -3.71 3.58
CA THR A 110 4.01 -3.02 4.81
C THR A 110 2.98 -3.83 5.61
N ILE A 111 2.10 -4.57 4.93
CA ILE A 111 1.16 -5.51 5.57
C ILE A 111 1.94 -6.62 6.26
N LEU A 112 2.91 -7.22 5.57
CA LEU A 112 3.73 -8.30 6.14
C LEU A 112 4.44 -7.83 7.41
N LEU A 113 5.13 -6.68 7.34
CA LEU A 113 5.81 -6.09 8.49
C LEU A 113 4.83 -5.76 9.63
N GLY A 114 3.67 -5.20 9.31
CA GLY A 114 2.64 -4.90 10.30
C GLY A 114 2.09 -6.14 11.00
N LEU A 115 1.86 -7.24 10.26
CA LEU A 115 1.39 -8.51 10.83
C LEU A 115 2.45 -9.19 11.71
N ILE A 116 3.71 -9.14 11.31
CA ILE A 116 4.83 -9.63 12.13
C ILE A 116 4.94 -8.80 13.40
N GLU A 117 4.81 -7.47 13.29
CA GLU A 117 4.89 -6.54 14.43
C GLU A 117 3.84 -6.84 15.50
N LEU A 118 2.63 -7.30 15.15
CA LEU A 118 1.59 -7.66 16.12
C LEU A 118 2.08 -8.66 17.17
N ASN A 119 2.69 -9.74 16.69
CA ASN A 119 3.17 -10.84 17.53
C ASN A 119 4.53 -10.49 18.17
N PHE A 120 5.39 -9.81 17.42
CA PHE A 120 6.68 -9.36 17.93
C PHE A 120 6.51 -8.42 19.13
N TYR A 121 5.57 -7.48 19.04
CA TYR A 121 5.29 -6.56 20.14
C TYR A 121 4.76 -7.28 21.38
N ARG A 122 3.93 -8.31 21.21
CA ARG A 122 3.41 -9.10 22.32
C ARG A 122 4.52 -9.85 23.06
N GLU A 123 5.42 -10.48 22.32
CA GLU A 123 6.47 -11.31 22.89
C GLU A 123 7.58 -10.44 23.52
N PHE A 124 8.07 -9.47 22.76
CA PHE A 124 9.27 -8.71 23.12
C PHE A 124 8.98 -7.35 23.76
N HIS A 125 7.70 -6.97 23.91
CA HIS A 125 7.26 -5.70 24.50
C HIS A 125 7.90 -4.46 23.85
N GLN A 126 8.27 -4.60 22.58
CA GLN A 126 8.97 -3.58 21.81
C GLN A 126 8.57 -3.68 20.34
N ARG A 127 8.75 -2.57 19.61
CA ARG A 127 8.49 -2.54 18.17
C ARG A 127 9.52 -3.36 17.40
N LEU A 128 9.14 -3.79 16.20
CA LEU A 128 10.01 -4.55 15.32
C LEU A 128 11.30 -3.78 15.04
N ASN A 129 12.46 -4.39 15.35
CA ASN A 129 13.77 -3.76 15.29
C ASN A 129 14.87 -4.77 14.93
N SER A 130 16.14 -4.39 15.13
CA SER A 130 17.31 -5.19 14.76
C SER A 130 17.48 -6.50 15.55
N LEU A 131 16.78 -6.69 16.68
CA LEU A 131 16.85 -7.93 17.47
C LEU A 131 16.51 -9.16 16.64
N VAL A 132 15.57 -9.04 15.69
CA VAL A 132 15.20 -10.13 14.78
C VAL A 132 16.42 -10.65 14.03
N PHE A 133 17.28 -9.75 13.56
CA PHE A 133 18.50 -10.12 12.83
C PHE A 133 19.58 -10.67 13.75
N GLN A 134 19.65 -10.20 15.00
CA GLN A 134 20.59 -10.73 15.99
C GLN A 134 20.27 -12.19 16.32
N TYR A 135 19.03 -12.50 16.67
CA TYR A 135 18.62 -13.87 16.98
C TYR A 135 18.81 -14.83 15.79
N LEU A 136 18.49 -14.37 14.58
CA LEU A 136 18.67 -15.20 13.38
C LEU A 136 20.15 -15.48 13.06
N GLN A 137 21.07 -14.59 13.47
CA GLN A 137 22.51 -14.80 13.30
C GLN A 137 23.10 -15.74 14.35
N GLU A 138 22.57 -15.74 15.57
CA GLU A 138 23.05 -16.59 16.66
C GLU A 138 22.67 -18.07 16.45
N ASP A 139 21.40 -18.37 16.18
CA ASP A 139 20.95 -19.72 15.90
C ASP A 139 19.72 -19.73 14.96
N PRO A 140 19.93 -19.69 13.63
CA PRO A 140 18.83 -19.58 12.68
C PRO A 140 17.90 -20.79 12.71
N ALA A 141 18.44 -22.01 12.84
CA ALA A 141 17.64 -23.23 12.76
C ALA A 141 16.65 -23.32 13.93
N THR A 142 17.13 -23.01 15.14
CA THR A 142 16.28 -23.00 16.34
C THR A 142 15.24 -21.88 16.25
N VAL A 143 15.64 -20.66 15.86
CA VAL A 143 14.70 -19.53 15.75
C VAL A 143 13.61 -19.79 14.70
N LEU A 144 13.96 -20.33 13.53
CA LEU A 144 13.00 -20.70 12.48
C LEU A 144 12.03 -21.79 12.97
N SER A 145 12.51 -22.78 13.71
CA SER A 145 11.67 -23.82 14.32
C SER A 145 10.72 -23.22 15.36
N MET A 146 11.21 -22.34 16.23
CA MET A 146 10.40 -21.61 17.21
C MET A 146 9.34 -20.74 16.53
N LEU A 147 9.67 -20.09 15.42
CA LEU A 147 8.70 -19.30 14.67
C LEU A 147 7.60 -20.18 14.04
N TRP A 148 7.99 -21.32 13.46
CA TRP A 148 7.06 -22.24 12.81
C TRP A 148 6.09 -22.90 13.79
N HIS A 149 6.58 -23.30 14.96
CA HIS A 149 5.77 -24.00 15.97
C HIS A 149 5.15 -23.06 17.02
N GLY A 150 5.74 -21.89 17.26
CA GLY A 150 5.29 -20.92 18.25
C GLY A 150 4.26 -19.92 17.73
N PHE A 151 4.17 -19.71 16.41
CA PHE A 151 3.20 -18.81 15.80
C PHE A 151 2.31 -19.52 14.78
N PRO A 152 1.07 -19.03 14.58
CA PRO A 152 0.18 -19.55 13.56
C PRO A 152 0.60 -19.07 12.17
N VAL A 153 1.76 -19.52 11.67
CA VAL A 153 2.40 -19.03 10.44
C VAL A 153 1.46 -19.12 9.23
N LEU A 154 0.72 -20.22 9.08
CA LEU A 154 -0.21 -20.39 7.97
C LEU A 154 -1.36 -19.37 8.00
N GLN A 155 -1.87 -19.04 9.19
CA GLN A 155 -2.91 -18.03 9.34
C GLN A 155 -2.36 -16.63 9.02
N LEU A 156 -1.14 -16.33 9.49
CA LEU A 156 -0.46 -15.07 9.17
C LEU A 156 -0.21 -14.91 7.66
N LEU A 157 0.26 -15.96 7.00
CA LEU A 157 0.46 -15.96 5.54
C LEU A 157 -0.87 -15.83 4.79
N ALA A 158 -1.95 -16.48 5.25
CA ALA A 158 -3.28 -16.34 4.67
C ALA A 158 -3.81 -14.90 4.83
N SER A 159 -3.72 -14.32 6.04
CA SER A 159 -4.12 -12.93 6.30
C SER A 159 -3.31 -11.95 5.46
N TRP A 160 -1.99 -12.16 5.35
CA TRP A 160 -1.11 -11.37 4.49
C TRP A 160 -1.53 -11.45 3.02
N GLY A 161 -1.77 -12.66 2.51
CA GLY A 161 -2.20 -12.90 1.14
C GLY A 161 -3.54 -12.21 0.83
N VAL A 162 -4.53 -12.37 1.71
CA VAL A 162 -5.86 -11.74 1.56
C VAL A 162 -5.76 -10.22 1.58
N ALA A 163 -5.05 -9.64 2.56
CA ALA A 163 -4.90 -8.19 2.66
C ALA A 163 -4.09 -7.62 1.47
N SER A 164 -3.05 -8.31 1.03
CA SER A 164 -2.26 -7.91 -0.16
C SER A 164 -3.11 -7.96 -1.43
N ALA A 165 -3.91 -9.02 -1.60
CA ALA A 165 -4.83 -9.15 -2.73
C ALA A 165 -5.91 -8.05 -2.72
N ALA A 166 -6.46 -7.72 -1.54
CA ALA A 166 -7.41 -6.63 -1.38
C ALA A 166 -6.81 -5.29 -1.80
N MET A 167 -5.57 -4.98 -1.40
CA MET A 167 -4.87 -3.76 -1.83
C MET A 167 -4.59 -3.76 -3.34
N TYR A 168 -4.14 -4.89 -3.90
CA TYR A 168 -3.92 -5.01 -5.34
C TYR A 168 -5.20 -4.78 -6.16
N ALA A 169 -6.33 -5.31 -5.68
CA ALA A 169 -7.65 -5.10 -6.27
C ALA A 169 -8.10 -3.64 -6.12
N LEU A 170 -7.91 -3.05 -4.94
CA LEU A 170 -8.23 -1.65 -4.65
C LEU A 170 -7.48 -0.70 -5.58
N PHE A 171 -6.15 -0.85 -5.72
CA PHE A 171 -5.38 -0.02 -6.64
C PHE A 171 -5.81 -0.19 -8.09
N GLY A 172 -6.17 -1.42 -8.51
CA GLY A 172 -6.72 -1.65 -9.86
C GLY A 172 -8.08 -0.97 -10.06
N TRP A 173 -8.93 -0.96 -9.05
CA TRP A 173 -10.20 -0.25 -9.08
C TRP A 173 -9.99 1.28 -9.11
N LEU A 174 -9.12 1.82 -8.26
CA LEU A 174 -8.75 3.24 -8.27
C LEU A 174 -8.15 3.68 -9.61
N GLU A 175 -7.31 2.84 -10.23
CA GLU A 175 -6.76 3.12 -11.56
C GLU A 175 -7.88 3.25 -12.61
N ARG A 176 -8.85 2.32 -12.61
CA ARG A 176 -9.98 2.36 -13.54
C ARG A 176 -10.86 3.58 -13.32
N LEU A 177 -11.14 3.93 -12.07
CA LEU A 177 -11.94 5.12 -11.73
C LEU A 177 -11.27 6.43 -12.17
N THR A 178 -9.95 6.50 -12.06
CA THR A 178 -9.21 7.76 -12.27
C THR A 178 -8.80 7.99 -13.73
N ARG A 179 -8.79 6.94 -14.56
CA ARG A 179 -8.48 7.05 -16.01
C ARG A 179 -9.49 7.89 -16.81
N GLY A 180 -10.67 8.21 -16.27
CA GLY A 180 -11.71 8.98 -16.95
C GLY A 180 -12.42 8.17 -18.02
N ALA A 181 -13.75 8.32 -18.15
CA ALA A 181 -14.52 7.66 -19.20
C ALA A 181 -14.01 8.13 -20.58
N PRO A 182 -13.94 7.25 -21.60
CA PRO A 182 -13.67 7.68 -22.96
C PRO A 182 -14.73 8.71 -23.35
N ALA A 183 -14.30 9.84 -23.89
CA ALA A 183 -15.19 10.89 -24.37
C ALA A 183 -16.24 10.24 -25.28
N VAL A 184 -17.51 10.36 -24.88
CA VAL A 184 -18.65 9.89 -25.68
C VAL A 184 -18.48 10.46 -27.08
N ARG A 185 -18.46 9.59 -28.09
CA ARG A 185 -18.53 10.02 -29.50
C ARG A 185 -19.89 10.68 -29.66
N GLU A 186 -19.93 12.01 -29.70
CA GLU A 186 -21.10 12.70 -30.23
C GLU A 186 -21.23 12.30 -31.71
N THR A 187 -22.34 11.61 -32.00
CA THR A 187 -22.75 11.14 -33.33
C THR A 187 -23.37 12.25 -34.14
#